data_AF-A0A1B8BVV3-F1
#
_entry.id   AF-A0A1B8BVV3-F1
#
_cell.length_a   1.000
_cell.length_b   1.000
_cell.length_c   1.000
_cell.angle_alpha   90.00
_cell.angle_beta   90.00
_cell.angle_gamma   90.00
#
_symmetry.space_group_name_H-M   'P 1'
#
loop_
_entity.id
_entity.type
_entity.pdbx_description
1 polymer ?
#
loop_
_entity_poly.entity_id
_entity_poly.type
_entity_poly.pdbx_seq_one_letter_code
_entity_poly.pdbx_strand_id
1 'polypeptide(L)'
;MPSYAFSIITYDRGEQWDSPKKKPYHWIFFIQTSTTPNIDHTFQLRGMPGSFYYSAEEAVDLSKFDGANGQLEVGSIPVQKYERFKQLLQAVTIINVESSGWNYQSWSLAALDNLRGEGLVADDYPNNVIRHWLREDQ
;
A
#
# COMPACT_ATOMS: atom_id res chain seq x y z
N MET A 1 0.67 15.40 -19.56
CA MET A 1 1.32 14.09 -19.82
C MET A 1 0.40 13.00 -19.28
N PRO A 2 0.33 11.82 -19.89
CA PRO A 2 -0.49 10.73 -19.35
C PRO A 2 0.06 10.28 -17.98
N SER A 3 -0.86 9.96 -17.08
CA SER A 3 -0.56 9.51 -15.72
C SER A 3 -1.61 8.50 -15.25
N TYR A 4 -1.21 7.61 -14.35
CA TYR A 4 -2.09 6.67 -13.67
C TYR A 4 -2.51 7.23 -12.32
N ALA A 5 -3.76 7.03 -11.92
CA ALA A 5 -4.21 7.36 -10.56
C ALA A 5 -3.51 6.43 -9.56
N PHE A 6 -3.03 7.00 -8.46
CA PHE A 6 -2.36 6.27 -7.39
C PHE A 6 -3.14 6.36 -6.09
N SER A 7 -3.65 5.22 -5.65
CA SER A 7 -4.38 5.08 -4.39
C SER A 7 -3.67 4.13 -3.43
N ILE A 8 -4.00 4.29 -2.15
CA ILE A 8 -3.75 3.30 -1.10
C ILE A 8 -5.10 2.74 -0.69
N ILE A 9 -5.21 1.42 -0.63
CA ILE A 9 -6.40 0.74 -0.14
C ILE A 9 -6.05 0.08 1.19
N THR A 10 -6.96 0.16 2.15
CA THR A 10 -6.87 -0.56 3.41
C THR A 10 -8.02 -1.53 3.60
N TYR A 11 -7.75 -2.67 4.25
CA TYR A 11 -8.78 -3.65 4.59
C TYR A 11 -8.46 -4.38 5.90
N ASP A 12 -9.53 -4.79 6.59
CA ASP A 12 -9.47 -5.60 7.80
C ASP A 12 -9.00 -7.03 7.47
N ARG A 13 -8.09 -7.54 8.29
CA ARG A 13 -7.53 -8.90 8.16
C ARG A 13 -8.14 -9.91 9.12
N GLY A 14 -9.14 -9.46 9.90
CA GLY A 14 -9.74 -10.20 10.99
C GLY A 14 -8.83 -10.30 12.21
N GLU A 15 -9.22 -11.18 13.11
CA GLU A 15 -8.57 -11.36 14.41
C GLU A 15 -7.37 -12.32 14.32
N GLN A 16 -6.52 -12.25 15.34
CA GLN A 16 -5.50 -13.27 15.58
C GLN A 16 -6.19 -14.60 15.91
N TRP A 17 -5.56 -15.71 15.57
CA TRP A 17 -6.18 -17.03 15.76
C TRP A 17 -6.19 -17.45 17.25
N ASP A 18 -5.27 -16.92 18.04
CA ASP A 18 -5.00 -17.24 19.44
C ASP A 18 -5.43 -16.14 20.42
N SER A 19 -5.91 -15.00 19.93
CA SER A 19 -6.39 -13.91 20.77
C SER A 19 -7.47 -13.09 20.07
N PRO A 20 -8.40 -12.46 20.83
CA PRO A 20 -9.42 -11.57 20.26
C PRO A 20 -8.85 -10.24 19.74
N LYS A 21 -7.51 -10.13 19.58
CA LYS A 21 -6.88 -8.92 19.07
C LYS A 21 -7.03 -8.89 17.55
N LYS A 22 -7.51 -7.76 17.02
CA LYS A 22 -7.48 -7.50 15.58
C LYS A 22 -6.04 -7.51 15.07
N LYS A 23 -5.85 -8.07 13.87
CA LYS A 23 -4.60 -7.91 13.14
C LYS A 23 -4.51 -6.47 12.64
N PRO A 24 -3.29 -5.90 12.56
CA PRO A 24 -3.13 -4.61 11.92
C PRO A 24 -3.70 -4.65 10.51
N TYR A 25 -4.39 -3.58 10.11
CA TYR A 25 -4.96 -3.48 8.78
C TYR A 25 -3.87 -3.62 7.72
N HIS A 26 -4.22 -4.28 6.62
CA HIS A 26 -3.34 -4.38 5.48
C HIS A 26 -3.47 -3.12 4.63
N TRP A 27 -2.34 -2.61 4.14
CA TRP A 27 -2.29 -1.48 3.21
C TRP A 27 -1.69 -1.96 1.89
N ILE A 28 -2.36 -1.66 0.79
CA ILE A 28 -1.91 -2.00 -0.57
C ILE A 28 -1.87 -0.73 -1.42
N PHE A 29 -0.88 -0.65 -2.29
CA PHE A 29 -0.87 0.38 -3.32
C PHE A 29 -1.63 -0.11 -4.53
N PHE A 30 -2.40 0.79 -5.11
CA PHE A 30 -3.27 0.54 -6.24
C PHE A 30 -3.00 1.56 -7.33
N ILE A 31 -2.68 1.07 -8.53
CA ILE A 31 -2.44 1.87 -9.71
C ILE A 31 -3.47 1.51 -10.78
N GLN A 32 -4.29 2.48 -11.14
CA GLN A 32 -5.29 2.32 -12.18
C GLN A 32 -4.66 2.58 -13.55
N THR A 33 -4.33 1.52 -14.28
CA THR A 33 -3.61 1.60 -15.57
C THR A 33 -4.51 1.49 -16.78
N SER A 34 -5.71 0.93 -16.63
CA SER A 34 -6.65 0.72 -17.73
C SER A 34 -7.92 1.58 -17.56
N THR A 35 -8.56 1.89 -18.68
CA THR A 35 -9.92 2.44 -18.70
C THR A 35 -10.99 1.36 -18.48
N THR A 36 -10.57 0.08 -18.41
CA THR A 36 -11.44 -1.06 -18.19
C THR A 36 -11.62 -1.24 -16.69
N PRO A 37 -12.86 -1.30 -16.18
CA PRO A 37 -13.09 -1.54 -14.75
C PRO A 37 -12.43 -2.85 -14.31
N ASN A 38 -11.67 -2.82 -13.21
CA ASN A 38 -11.22 -3.98 -12.44
C ASN A 38 -10.04 -4.81 -13.00
N ILE A 39 -9.29 -4.32 -14.00
CA ILE A 39 -7.96 -4.87 -14.31
C ILE A 39 -6.94 -3.78 -14.02
N ASP A 40 -6.38 -3.85 -12.83
CA ASP A 40 -5.49 -2.84 -12.30
C ASP A 40 -4.37 -3.51 -11.49
N HIS A 41 -3.34 -2.74 -11.16
CA HIS A 41 -2.14 -3.27 -10.54
C HIS A 41 -2.08 -2.93 -9.07
N THR A 42 -1.75 -3.92 -8.27
CA THR A 42 -1.46 -3.75 -6.85
C THR A 42 -0.03 -4.05 -6.52
N PHE A 43 0.45 -3.38 -5.47
CA PHE A 43 1.76 -3.58 -4.91
C PHE A 43 1.61 -3.66 -3.39
N GLN A 44 2.03 -4.78 -2.83
CA GLN A 44 1.81 -5.06 -1.42
C GLN A 44 2.96 -5.85 -0.82
N LEU A 45 3.13 -5.69 0.49
CA LEU A 45 4.00 -6.53 1.27
C LEU A 45 3.25 -7.79 1.67
N ARG A 46 3.88 -8.96 1.56
CA ARG A 46 3.33 -10.25 1.97
C ARG A 46 4.14 -10.86 3.11
N GLY A 47 3.60 -11.94 3.69
CA GLY A 47 4.20 -12.66 4.80
C GLY A 47 3.63 -12.25 6.15
N MET A 48 4.42 -12.45 7.20
CA MET A 48 4.08 -12.21 8.60
C MET A 48 5.31 -11.65 9.34
N PRO A 49 5.16 -11.14 10.59
CA PRO A 49 6.31 -10.71 11.38
C PRO A 49 7.42 -11.77 11.39
N GLY A 50 8.65 -11.35 11.07
CA GLY A 50 9.82 -12.24 10.94
C GLY A 50 10.06 -12.83 9.54
N SER A 51 9.10 -12.73 8.61
CA SER A 51 9.18 -13.35 7.28
C SER A 51 8.47 -12.56 6.18
N PHE A 52 8.50 -11.24 6.27
CA PHE A 52 7.95 -10.37 5.24
C PHE A 52 8.77 -10.42 3.94
N TYR A 53 8.07 -10.27 2.82
CA TYR A 53 8.66 -10.17 1.49
C TYR A 53 7.79 -9.31 0.57
N TYR A 54 8.41 -8.69 -0.44
CA TYR A 54 7.73 -7.93 -1.47
C TYR A 54 7.65 -8.75 -2.77
N SER A 55 6.45 -8.94 -3.31
CA SER A 55 6.16 -9.79 -4.47
C SER A 55 6.12 -9.05 -5.81
N ALA A 56 6.46 -7.75 -5.81
CA ALA A 56 6.35 -6.87 -6.97
C ALA A 56 4.89 -6.68 -7.46
N GLU A 57 4.71 -6.39 -8.75
CA GLU A 57 3.44 -6.04 -9.37
C GLU A 57 2.50 -7.25 -9.43
N GLU A 58 1.28 -7.07 -8.92
CA GLU A 58 0.24 -8.09 -8.93
C GLU A 58 -1.00 -7.56 -9.66
N ALA A 59 -1.45 -8.29 -10.68
CA ALA A 59 -2.73 -8.00 -11.31
C ALA A 59 -3.87 -8.38 -10.34
N VAL A 60 -4.79 -7.46 -10.09
CA VAL A 60 -5.90 -7.69 -9.17
C VAL A 60 -7.23 -7.33 -9.79
N ASP A 61 -8.26 -8.06 -9.37
CA ASP A 61 -9.65 -7.72 -9.58
C ASP A 61 -10.18 -7.08 -8.31
N LEU A 62 -10.45 -5.76 -8.37
CA LEU A 62 -10.89 -5.01 -7.19
C LEU A 62 -12.25 -5.46 -6.65
N SER A 63 -13.08 -6.14 -7.45
CA SER A 63 -14.37 -6.68 -6.98
C SER A 63 -14.21 -7.73 -5.87
N LYS A 64 -12.99 -8.24 -5.66
CA LYS A 64 -12.66 -9.19 -4.60
C LYS A 64 -12.35 -8.53 -3.26
N PHE A 65 -12.18 -7.20 -3.21
CA PHE A 65 -12.04 -6.46 -1.95
C PHE A 65 -13.42 -5.97 -1.46
N ASP A 66 -14.34 -6.92 -1.26
CA ASP A 66 -15.56 -6.69 -0.48
C ASP A 66 -15.15 -6.41 0.96
N GLY A 67 -15.01 -5.12 1.32
CA GLY A 67 -14.49 -4.70 2.63
C GLY A 67 -13.21 -3.88 2.60
N ALA A 68 -12.89 -3.20 1.49
CA ALA A 68 -11.96 -2.09 1.52
C ALA A 68 -12.50 -0.99 2.47
N ASN A 69 -12.06 -1.00 3.72
CA ASN A 69 -12.46 -0.03 4.74
C ASN A 69 -12.03 1.41 4.39
N GLY A 70 -11.20 1.59 3.37
CA GLY A 70 -10.96 2.88 2.75
C GLY A 70 -10.06 2.78 1.52
N GLN A 71 -10.40 3.53 0.47
CA GLN A 71 -9.50 3.86 -0.62
C GLN A 71 -9.17 5.35 -0.52
N LEU A 72 -7.88 5.68 -0.54
CA LEU A 72 -7.39 7.05 -0.53
C LEU A 72 -6.51 7.28 -1.76
N GLU A 73 -6.96 8.14 -2.68
CA GLU A 73 -6.10 8.62 -3.76
C GLU A 73 -5.08 9.60 -3.20
N VAL A 74 -3.79 9.29 -3.36
CA VAL A 74 -2.67 10.06 -2.78
C VAL A 74 -1.81 10.76 -3.82
N GLY A 75 -2.05 10.50 -5.11
CA GLY A 75 -1.33 11.17 -6.18
C GLY A 75 -1.58 10.53 -7.54
N SER A 76 -0.67 10.84 -8.47
CA SER A 76 -0.68 10.24 -9.81
C SER A 76 0.74 9.90 -10.24
N ILE A 77 0.90 8.80 -10.96
CA ILE A 77 2.18 8.33 -11.49
C ILE A 77 2.25 8.67 -12.97
N PRO A 78 3.13 9.59 -13.40
CA PRO A 78 3.40 9.78 -14.83
C PRO A 78 3.81 8.46 -15.47
N VAL A 79 3.29 8.14 -16.66
CA VAL A 79 3.57 6.85 -17.33
C VAL A 79 5.07 6.57 -17.45
N GLN A 80 5.85 7.60 -17.78
CA GLN A 80 7.32 7.53 -17.89
C GLN A 80 8.06 7.24 -16.57
N LYS A 81 7.41 7.47 -15.42
CA LYS A 81 7.94 7.19 -14.08
C LYS A 81 7.41 5.87 -13.52
N TYR A 82 6.60 5.09 -14.25
CA TYR A 82 6.00 3.87 -13.70
C TYR A 82 7.04 2.81 -13.29
N GLU A 83 8.07 2.58 -14.11
CA GLU A 83 9.15 1.68 -13.72
C GLU A 83 9.98 2.23 -12.55
N ARG A 84 10.15 3.55 -12.48
CA ARG A 84 10.81 4.21 -11.34
C ARG A 84 10.00 4.03 -10.06
N PHE A 85 8.68 4.14 -10.12
CA PHE A 85 7.77 3.84 -9.03
C PHE A 85 8.00 2.41 -8.50
N LYS A 86 8.04 1.40 -9.38
CA LYS A 86 8.29 0.00 -8.98
C LYS A 86 9.64 -0.18 -8.27
N GLN A 87 10.69 0.47 -8.79
CA GLN A 87 12.02 0.45 -8.17
C GLN A 87 12.04 1.07 -6.77
N LEU A 88 11.31 2.18 -6.57
CA LEU A 88 11.22 2.86 -5.27
C LEU A 88 10.51 2.00 -4.23
N LEU A 89 9.51 1.22 -4.64
CA LEU A 89 8.85 0.23 -3.78
C LEU A 89 9.79 -0.92 -3.40
N GLN A 90 10.54 -1.44 -4.38
CA GLN A 90 11.49 -2.53 -4.16
C GLN A 90 12.66 -2.13 -3.26
N ALA A 91 13.04 -0.84 -3.28
CA ALA A 91 14.14 -0.32 -2.48
C ALA A 91 13.81 -0.16 -0.98
N VAL A 92 12.54 -0.30 -0.59
CA VAL A 92 12.15 -0.18 0.82
C VAL A 92 12.77 -1.31 1.64
N THR A 93 13.46 -0.95 2.71
CA THR A 93 14.05 -1.93 3.63
C THR A 93 12.95 -2.70 4.36
N ILE A 94 13.01 -4.03 4.27
CA ILE A 94 12.09 -4.93 4.95
C ILE A 94 12.74 -5.41 6.26
N ILE A 95 12.07 -5.20 7.38
CA ILE A 95 12.56 -5.62 8.70
C ILE A 95 11.91 -6.95 9.07
N ASN A 96 12.72 -8.02 9.07
CA ASN A 96 12.31 -9.38 9.42
C ASN A 96 12.63 -9.74 10.88
N VAL A 97 12.47 -8.79 11.78
CA VAL A 97 12.59 -9.01 13.23
C VAL A 97 11.17 -9.13 13.80
N GLU A 98 10.81 -10.32 14.28
CA GLU A 98 9.45 -10.62 14.75
C GLU A 98 8.96 -9.66 15.85
N SER A 99 9.84 -9.29 16.78
CA SER A 99 9.54 -8.40 17.91
C SER A 99 9.58 -6.90 17.57
N SER A 100 9.86 -6.51 16.33
CA SER A 100 10.05 -5.10 15.96
C SER A 100 8.77 -4.27 15.92
N GLY A 101 7.61 -4.93 15.86
CA GLY A 101 6.32 -4.27 15.59
C GLY A 101 6.19 -3.75 14.15
N TRP A 102 7.19 -3.98 13.29
CA TRP A 102 7.17 -3.61 11.88
C TRP A 102 6.16 -4.45 11.11
N ASN A 103 5.42 -3.82 10.21
CA ASN A 103 4.28 -4.44 9.52
C ASN A 103 4.04 -3.81 8.13
N TYR A 104 2.94 -4.19 7.48
CA TYR A 104 2.52 -3.68 6.16
C TYR A 104 2.41 -2.15 6.12
N GLN A 105 1.83 -1.54 7.17
CA GLN A 105 1.70 -0.08 7.27
C GLN A 105 3.07 0.59 7.35
N SER A 106 4.02 -0.02 8.08
CA SER A 106 5.39 0.47 8.19
C SER A 106 6.10 0.48 6.82
N TRP A 107 5.94 -0.59 6.05
CA TRP A 107 6.46 -0.67 4.68
C TRP A 107 5.83 0.37 3.75
N SER A 108 4.50 0.50 3.77
CA SER A 108 3.79 1.47 2.93
C SER A 108 4.21 2.90 3.24
N LEU A 109 4.39 3.27 4.51
CA LEU A 109 4.82 4.61 4.87
C LEU A 109 6.25 4.93 4.42
N ALA A 110 7.17 3.97 4.56
CA ALA A 110 8.53 4.12 4.04
C ALA A 110 8.56 4.21 2.49
N ALA A 111 7.72 3.43 1.81
CA ALA A 111 7.54 3.54 0.38
C ALA A 111 7.03 4.93 -0.02
N LEU A 112 6.03 5.48 0.68
CA LEU A 112 5.50 6.81 0.40
C LEU A 112 6.54 7.92 0.61
N ASP A 113 7.45 7.76 1.57
CA ASP A 113 8.58 8.68 1.76
C ASP A 113 9.49 8.69 0.52
N ASN A 114 9.84 7.51 -0.01
CA ASN A 114 10.61 7.38 -1.25
C ASN A 114 9.87 8.02 -2.44
N LEU A 115 8.56 7.78 -2.56
CA LEU A 115 7.73 8.30 -3.65
C LEU A 115 7.56 9.83 -3.58
N ARG A 116 7.43 10.41 -2.38
CA ARG A 116 7.40 11.88 -2.19
C ARG A 116 8.69 12.54 -2.64
N GLY A 117 9.85 11.92 -2.37
CA GLY A 117 11.14 12.41 -2.87
C GLY A 117 11.21 12.56 -4.39
N GLU A 118 10.31 11.90 -5.13
CA GLU A 118 10.22 11.92 -6.59
C GLU A 118 8.99 12.67 -7.13
N GLY A 119 8.24 13.33 -6.24
CA GLY A 119 7.02 14.08 -6.57
C GLY A 119 5.87 13.19 -7.06
N LEU A 120 5.81 11.94 -6.58
CA LEU A 120 4.79 10.95 -6.98
C LEU A 120 3.59 10.86 -6.02
N VAL A 121 3.64 11.60 -4.92
CA VAL A 121 2.60 11.73 -3.91
C VAL A 121 2.35 13.22 -3.70
N ALA A 122 1.09 13.64 -3.61
CA ALA A 122 0.77 15.05 -3.41
C ALA A 122 1.15 15.53 -2.01
N ASP A 123 1.53 16.80 -1.90
CA ASP A 123 2.04 17.40 -0.67
C ASP A 123 1.03 17.37 0.50
N ASP A 124 -0.27 17.34 0.17
CA ASP A 124 -1.37 17.26 1.14
C ASP A 124 -1.49 15.89 1.83
N TYR A 125 -0.69 14.90 1.43
CA TYR A 125 -0.70 13.55 2.00
C TYR A 125 0.62 13.17 2.71
N PRO A 126 1.01 13.88 3.79
CA PRO A 126 2.06 13.41 4.67
C PRO A 126 1.62 12.15 5.44
N ASN A 127 2.59 11.40 5.96
CA ASN A 127 2.38 10.11 6.63
C ASN A 127 1.32 10.16 7.76
N ASN A 128 1.25 11.25 8.52
CA ASN A 128 0.26 11.41 9.59
C ASN A 128 -1.17 11.54 9.05
N VAL A 129 -1.37 12.23 7.93
CA VAL A 129 -2.69 12.36 7.28
C VAL A 129 -3.13 11.01 6.72
N ILE A 130 -2.24 10.30 6.04
CA ILE A 130 -2.52 8.96 5.49
C ILE A 130 -2.89 7.98 6.63
N ARG A 131 -2.12 7.95 7.73
CA ARG A 131 -2.45 7.15 8.91
C ARG A 131 -3.82 7.48 9.50
N HIS A 132 -4.18 8.77 9.54
CA HIS A 132 -5.46 9.18 10.08
C HIS A 132 -6.63 8.72 9.19
N TRP A 133 -6.49 8.82 7.87
CA TRP A 133 -7.50 8.38 6.90
C TRP A 133 -7.67 6.87 6.88
N LEU A 134 -6.56 6.12 6.90
CA LEU A 134 -6.52 4.66 6.80
C LEU A 134 -6.46 3.98 8.18
N ARG A 135 -6.92 4.66 9.23
CA ARG A 135 -6.89 4.15 10.59
C ARG A 135 -7.82 2.95 10.75
N GLU A 136 -7.48 2.09 11.69
CA GLU A 136 -8.31 0.96 12.10
C GLU A 136 -9.60 1.47 12.77
N ASP A 137 -10.71 0.78 12.56
CA ASP A 137 -11.96 1.08 13.25
C ASP A 137 -11.76 0.94 14.77
N GLN A 138 -12.15 1.97 15.53
CA GLN A 138 -12.06 2.01 17.00
C GLN A 138 -13.00 1.01 17.67
#